data_AF-A0A7J7NSP9-F1
#
_entry.id   AF-A0A7J7NSP9-F1
#
_cell.length_a   1.000
_cell.length_b   1.000
_cell.length_c   1.000
_cell.angle_alpha   90.00
_cell.angle_beta   90.00
_cell.angle_gamma   90.00
#
_symmetry.space_group_name_H-M   'P 1'
#
loop_
_entity.id
_entity.type
_entity.pdbx_description
1 polymer ?
#
loop_
_entity_poly.entity_id
_entity_poly.type
_entity_poly.pdbx_seq_one_letter_code
_entity_poly.pdbx_strand_id
1 'polypeptide(L)' 'WVVENQIGRKNLVIDDCDSKQFVYVFGCKDSALQIQEKVNNITVDKYTKMAAVFMDVVAACEIVNYNGVKV' A
#
# COMPACT_ATOMS: atom_id res chain seq x y z
N TRP A 1 8.96 0.46 4.84
CA TRP A 1 8.70 1.18 3.58
C TRP A 1 7.59 2.19 3.78
N VAL A 2 7.80 3.41 3.30
CA VAL A 2 6.79 4.47 3.34
C VAL A 2 6.53 4.92 1.90
N VAL A 3 5.29 4.85 1.45
CA VAL A 3 4.86 5.22 0.10
C VAL A 3 3.80 6.29 0.20
N GLU A 4 4.17 7.53 -0.08
CA GLU A 4 3.28 8.67 0.16
C GLU A 4 3.04 9.49 -1.10
N ASN A 5 1.85 10.10 -1.18
CA ASN A 5 1.47 11.10 -2.17
C ASN A 5 1.70 10.67 -3.64
N GLN A 6 1.55 9.37 -3.93
CA GLN A 6 1.63 8.87 -5.30
C GLN A 6 0.30 9.13 -6.01
N ILE A 7 0.35 9.70 -7.22
CA ILE A 7 -0.84 10.08 -7.99
C ILE A 7 -0.72 9.50 -9.40
N GLY A 8 -1.70 8.68 -9.81
CA GLY A 8 -1.75 8.08 -11.15
C GLY A 8 -0.68 7.02 -11.43
N ARG A 9 0.06 6.56 -10.42
CA ARG A 9 1.18 5.63 -10.59
C ARG A 9 0.76 4.20 -10.32
N LYS A 10 0.69 3.38 -11.38
CA LYS A 10 0.21 1.99 -11.32
C LYS A 10 1.34 0.94 -11.36
N ASN A 11 2.59 1.39 -11.40
CA ASN A 11 3.78 0.59 -11.54
C ASN A 11 4.73 0.74 -10.33
N LEU A 12 4.19 1.04 -9.14
CA LEU A 12 4.99 1.11 -7.93
C LEU A 12 5.31 -0.32 -7.49
N VAL A 13 6.58 -0.63 -7.31
CA VAL A 13 7.05 -1.95 -6.89
C VAL A 13 7.99 -1.80 -5.70
N ILE A 14 7.80 -2.66 -4.70
CA ILE A 14 8.75 -2.90 -3.61
C ILE A 14 9.20 -4.36 -3.75
N ASP A 15 10.44 -4.54 -4.17
CA ASP A 15 11.09 -5.84 -4.41
C ASP A 15 12.16 -6.18 -3.37
N ASP A 16 12.75 -5.17 -2.71
CA ASP A 16 13.73 -5.37 -1.63
C ASP A 16 13.09 -5.18 -0.24
N CYS A 17 12.29 -6.16 0.21
CA CYS A 17 11.74 -6.11 1.57
C CYS A 17 11.78 -7.47 2.29
N ASP A 18 11.75 -7.42 3.63
CA ASP A 18 11.77 -8.60 4.51
C ASP A 18 10.47 -8.69 5.34
N SER A 19 10.09 -9.91 5.69
CA SER A 19 9.03 -10.29 6.63
C SER A 19 9.00 -9.54 7.97
N LYS A 20 10.10 -8.90 8.39
CA LYS A 20 10.16 -8.06 9.59
C LYS A 20 9.76 -6.60 9.36
N GLN A 21 9.69 -6.16 8.11
CA GLN A 21 9.46 -4.77 7.74
C GLN A 21 7.96 -4.45 7.63
N PHE A 22 7.64 -3.17 7.80
CA PHE A 22 6.28 -2.62 7.73
C PHE A 22 6.16 -1.77 6.47
N VAL A 23 5.02 -1.84 5.77
CA VAL A 23 4.69 -0.99 4.64
C VAL A 23 3.59 -0.02 5.03
N TYR A 24 3.86 1.27 4.97
CA TYR A 24 2.90 2.32 5.23
C TYR A 24 2.64 3.12 3.96
N VAL A 25 1.39 3.18 3.54
CA VAL A 25 0.95 3.86 2.33
C VAL A 25 0.05 5.01 2.75
N PHE A 26 0.34 6.24 2.30
CA PHE A 26 -0.41 7.42 2.71
C PHE A 26 -0.74 8.35 1.55
N GLY A 27 -1.97 8.89 1.51
CA GLY A 27 -2.29 10.01 0.62
C GLY A 27 -2.27 9.69 -0.89
N CYS A 28 -2.26 8.41 -1.25
CA CYS A 28 -2.11 7.97 -2.64
C CYS A 28 -3.43 7.98 -3.40
N LYS A 29 -3.40 8.36 -4.69
CA LYS A 29 -4.59 8.52 -5.56
C LYS A 29 -4.42 7.84 -6.91
N ASP A 30 -5.43 7.11 -7.38
CA ASP A 30 -5.44 6.36 -8.66
C ASP A 30 -4.14 5.60 -8.95
N SER A 31 -3.59 4.96 -7.91
CA SER A 31 -2.26 4.35 -7.94
C SER A 31 -2.32 2.87 -7.58
N ALA A 32 -1.33 2.09 -7.98
CA ALA A 32 -1.19 0.68 -7.64
C ALA A 32 0.22 0.38 -7.14
N LEU A 33 0.29 -0.28 -5.99
CA LEU A 33 1.52 -0.71 -5.33
C LEU A 33 1.59 -2.24 -5.32
N GLN A 34 2.71 -2.78 -5.80
CA GLN A 34 3.02 -4.19 -5.78
C GLN A 34 4.18 -4.45 -4.80
N ILE A 35 3.97 -5.36 -3.85
CA ILE A 35 4.96 -5.78 -2.87
C ILE A 35 5.29 -7.24 -3.22
N GLN A 36 6.50 -7.47 -3.72
CA GLN A 36 6.88 -8.78 -4.27
C GLN A 36 7.31 -9.76 -3.19
N GLU A 37 7.88 -9.27 -2.09
CA GLU A 37 8.32 -10.12 -0.98
C GLU A 37 7.33 -10.11 0.19
N LYS A 38 7.52 -11.04 1.12
CA LYS A 38 6.70 -11.11 2.34
C LYS A 38 7.02 -9.95 3.27
N VAL A 39 6.00 -9.31 3.83
CA VAL A 39 6.15 -8.21 4.80
C VAL A 39 5.37 -8.49 6.08
N ASN A 40 5.70 -7.78 7.16
CA ASN A 40 5.04 -8.00 8.44
C ASN A 40 3.60 -7.47 8.43
N ASN A 41 3.45 -6.19 8.07
CA ASN A 41 2.17 -5.49 8.08
C ASN A 41 2.16 -4.46 6.94
N ILE A 42 0.99 -4.29 6.34
CA ILE A 42 0.71 -3.28 5.31
C ILE A 42 -0.42 -2.40 5.82
N THR A 43 -0.17 -1.11 5.99
CA THR A 43 -1.20 -0.13 6.35
C THR A 43 -1.40 0.84 5.20
N VAL A 44 -2.64 1.01 4.77
CA VAL A 44 -3.03 1.96 3.70
C VAL A 44 -3.96 3.01 4.28
N ASP A 45 -3.49 4.26 4.38
CA ASP A 45 -4.18 5.38 4.98
C ASP A 45 -4.45 6.53 3.97
N LYS A 46 -5.60 7.21 4.14
CA LYS A 46 -6.02 8.40 3.36
C LYS A 46 -5.85 8.27 1.85
N TYR A 47 -6.32 7.18 1.27
CA TYR A 47 -6.17 6.91 -0.17
C TYR A 47 -7.48 7.13 -0.95
N THR A 48 -7.36 7.29 -2.28
CA THR A 48 -8.49 7.34 -3.21
C THR A 48 -8.21 6.48 -4.44
N LYS A 49 -9.01 5.43 -4.70
CA LYS A 49 -8.77 4.48 -5.81
C LYS A 49 -7.34 3.91 -5.83
N MET A 50 -6.87 3.36 -4.71
CA MET A 50 -5.58 2.67 -4.65
C MET A 50 -5.75 1.16 -4.69
N ALA A 51 -4.87 0.48 -5.41
CA ALA A 51 -4.69 -0.97 -5.34
C ALA A 51 -3.38 -1.28 -4.61
N ALA A 52 -3.43 -2.20 -3.64
CA ALA A 52 -2.24 -2.79 -3.02
C ALA A 52 -2.25 -4.29 -3.33
N VAL A 53 -1.21 -4.77 -4.01
CA VAL A 53 -1.01 -6.17 -4.39
C VAL A 53 0.21 -6.67 -3.64
N PHE A 54 0.08 -7.75 -2.88
CA PHE A 54 1.17 -8.30 -2.08
C PHE A 54 1.12 -9.82 -2.11
N MET A 55 2.29 -10.45 -1.92
CA MET A 55 2.40 -11.90 -1.96
C MET A 55 1.87 -12.56 -0.67
N ASP A 56 2.45 -12.17 0.48
CA ASP A 56 2.06 -12.70 1.78
C ASP A 56 2.34 -11.65 2.88
N VAL A 57 1.57 -11.71 3.95
CA VAL A 57 1.67 -10.81 5.11
C VAL A 57 1.71 -11.65 6.39
N VAL A 58 2.68 -11.36 7.27
CA VAL A 58 2.84 -12.11 8.53
C VAL A 58 1.70 -11.83 9.51
N ALA A 59 1.34 -10.55 9.67
CA ALA A 59 0.41 -10.11 10.70
C ALA A 59 -0.94 -9.69 10.11
N ALA A 60 -0.99 -8.55 9.42
CA ALA A 60 -2.26 -7.99 8.95
C ALA A 60 -2.05 -7.01 7.78
N CYS A 61 -3.11 -6.85 6.97
CA CYS A 61 -3.25 -5.74 6.04
C CYS A 61 -4.37 -4.83 6.55
N GLU A 62 -4.05 -3.59 6.86
CA GLU A 62 -4.95 -2.60 7.45
C GLU A 62 -5.29 -1.51 6.44
N ILE A 63 -6.57 -1.19 6.33
CA ILE A 63 -7.08 -0.12 5.46
C ILE A 63 -7.75 0.91 6.35
N VAL A 64 -7.24 2.14 6.28
CA VAL A 64 -7.61 3.23 7.20
C VAL A 64 -7.99 4.47 6.38
N ASN A 65 -9.04 5.17 6.81
CA ASN A 65 -9.52 6.43 6.23
C ASN A 65 -9.63 6.44 4.69
N TYR A 66 -10.51 5.62 4.13
CA TYR A 66 -10.80 5.67 2.70
C TYR A 66 -11.57 6.96 2.32
N ASN A 67 -10.95 7.82 1.52
CA ASN A 67 -11.56 9.06 1.01
C ASN A 67 -12.17 8.85 -0.39
N GLY A 68 -12.87 7.73 -0.60
CA GLY A 68 -13.65 7.50 -1.80
C GLY A 68 -15.13 7.69 -1.55
N VAL A 69 -15.52 8.93 -1.23
CA VAL A 69 -16.91 9.33 -1.36
C VAL A 69 -17.26 9.23 -2.85
N LYS A 70 -18.02 8.20 -3.22
CA LYS A 70 -18.83 8.24 -4.43
C LYS A 70 -20.18 8.80 -4.02
N VAL A 71 -20.46 10.04 -4.41
CA VAL A 71 -21.83 10.55 -4.58
C VAL A 71 -22.28 10.23 -6.00
#